data_AF-A0A1G8NM62-F1
#
_entry.id   AF-A0A1G8NM62-F1
#
_cell.length_a   1.000
_cell.length_b   1.000
_cell.length_c   1.000
_cell.angle_alpha   90.00
_cell.angle_beta   90.00
_cell.angle_gamma   90.00
#
_symmetry.space_group_name_H-M   'P 1'
#
loop_
_entity.id
_entity.type
_entity.pdbx_description
1 polymer ?
#
loop_
_entity_poly.entity_id
_entity_poly.type
_entity_poly.pdbx_seq_one_letter_code
_entity_poly.pdbx_strand_id
1 'polypeptide(L)' 'MRTRVVERVPADTTAGAALMDMDEQLHQLAWQLQHNGHDWSEVAAELGCDETVARAMADRYLADSETRAQKDQFSLFDL' A
#
# COMPACT_ATOMS: atom_id res chain seq x y z
N MET A 1 3.41 -47.30 2.92
CA MET A 1 2.27 -46.63 2.26
C MET A 1 2.02 -45.32 3.01
N ARG A 2 2.20 -44.18 2.35
CA ARG A 2 2.24 -42.83 2.97
C ARG A 2 0.83 -42.26 3.13
N THR A 3 0.40 -42.03 4.36
CA THR A 3 -0.83 -41.27 4.68
C THR A 3 -0.54 -39.78 4.45
N ARG A 4 -1.24 -39.14 3.51
CA ARG A 4 -1.18 -37.68 3.32
C ARG A 4 -1.84 -37.00 4.52
N VAL A 5 -1.07 -36.21 5.26
CA VAL A 5 -1.61 -35.22 6.20
C VAL A 5 -2.28 -34.15 5.35
N VAL A 6 -3.60 -34.04 5.47
CA VAL A 6 -4.37 -32.88 4.97
C VAL A 6 -4.05 -31.74 5.92
N GLU A 7 -3.03 -30.95 5.57
CA GLU A 7 -2.68 -29.74 6.27
C GLU A 7 -3.86 -28.76 6.11
N ARG A 8 -4.56 -28.50 7.23
CA ARG A 8 -5.65 -27.53 7.25
C ARG A 8 -5.06 -26.15 6.98
N VAL A 9 -5.33 -25.62 5.79
CA VAL A 9 -5.12 -24.22 5.44
C VAL A 9 -5.97 -23.38 6.40
N PRO A 10 -5.38 -22.45 7.19
CA PRO A 10 -6.18 -21.50 7.96
C PRO A 10 -6.72 -20.43 7.00
N ALA A 11 -7.93 -20.64 6.50
CA ALA A 11 -8.67 -19.67 5.71
C ALA A 11 -9.56 -18.83 6.63
N ASP A 12 -9.01 -17.77 7.23
CA ASP A 12 -9.84 -16.60 7.58
C ASP A 12 -9.04 -15.34 7.97
N THR A 13 -7.86 -15.45 8.60
CA THR A 13 -7.16 -14.25 9.12
C THR A 13 -6.22 -13.58 8.11
N THR A 14 -5.72 -14.30 7.10
CA THR A 14 -4.75 -13.77 6.12
C THR A 14 -5.39 -12.82 5.10
N ALA A 15 -6.68 -12.96 4.81
CA ALA A 15 -7.36 -12.14 3.80
C ALA A 15 -7.41 -10.65 4.16
N GLY A 16 -7.63 -10.32 5.44
CA GLY A 16 -7.65 -8.93 5.91
C GLY A 16 -6.28 -8.23 5.79
N ALA A 17 -5.21 -8.94 6.12
CA ALA A 17 -3.85 -8.42 5.98
C ALA A 17 -3.45 -8.27 4.49
N ALA A 18 -3.81 -9.23 3.64
CA ALA A 18 -3.52 -9.16 2.21
C ALA A 18 -4.31 -8.05 1.48
N LEU A 19 -5.55 -7.76 1.92
CA LEU A 19 -6.33 -6.64 1.39
C LEU A 19 -5.73 -5.29 1.82
N MET A 20 -5.30 -5.17 3.08
CA MET A 20 -4.61 -3.97 3.56
C MET A 20 -3.29 -3.72 2.82
N ASP A 21 -2.54 -4.79 2.52
CA ASP A 21 -1.28 -4.71 1.80
C ASP A 21 -1.48 -4.36 0.31
N MET A 22 -2.57 -4.81 -0.31
CA MET A 22 -2.93 -4.46 -1.70
C MET A 22 -3.36 -2.99 -1.83
N ASP A 23 -4.12 -2.48 -0.85
CA ASP A 23 -4.55 -1.07 -0.81
C ASP A 23 -3.35 -0.13 -0.63
N GLU A 24 -2.42 -0.46 0.26
CA GLU A 24 -1.17 0.28 0.43
C GLU A 24 -0.32 0.28 -0.86
N GLN A 25 -0.26 -0.85 -1.57
CA GLN A 25 0.42 -0.95 -2.87
C GLN A 25 -0.22 -0.07 -3.95
N LEU A 26 -1.56 0.02 -3.99
CA LEU A 26 -2.26 0.90 -4.93
C LEU A 26 -1.98 2.37 -4.63
N HIS A 27 -1.97 2.75 -3.36
CA HIS A 27 -1.64 4.11 -2.93
C HIS A 27 -0.19 4.47 -3.26
N GLN A 28 0.74 3.55 -3.02
CA GLN A 28 2.15 3.70 -3.39
C GLN A 28 2.33 3.83 -4.90
N LEU A 29 1.65 3.00 -5.69
CA LEU A 29 1.73 3.04 -7.15
C LEU A 29 1.19 4.36 -7.71
N ALA A 30 0.06 4.85 -7.18
CA ALA A 30 -0.50 6.14 -7.55
C ALA A 30 0.50 7.28 -7.33
N TRP A 31 1.15 7.29 -6.16
CA TRP A 31 2.18 8.28 -5.83
C TRP A 31 3.41 8.14 -6.74
N GLN A 32 3.89 6.92 -7.00
CA GLN A 32 5.05 6.68 -7.86
C GLN A 32 4.83 7.16 -9.30
N LEU A 33 3.68 6.83 -9.89
CA LEU A 33 3.36 7.26 -11.26
C LEU A 33 3.33 8.79 -11.35
N GLN A 34 2.67 9.45 -10.40
CA GLN A 34 2.66 10.91 -10.37
C GLN A 34 4.06 11.50 -10.17
N HIS A 35 4.87 10.90 -9.29
CA HIS A 35 6.24 11.35 -9.04
C HIS A 35 7.17 11.15 -10.26
N ASN A 36 6.90 10.14 -11.08
CA ASN A 36 7.57 9.91 -12.36
C ASN A 36 7.16 10.91 -13.45
N GLY A 37 6.21 11.81 -13.17
CA GLY A 37 5.76 12.86 -14.07
C GLY A 37 4.53 12.50 -14.90
N HIS A 38 3.82 11.41 -14.59
CA HIS A 38 2.54 11.11 -15.22
C HIS A 38 1.46 12.11 -14.80
N ASP A 39 0.60 12.45 -15.76
CA ASP A 39 -0.59 13.25 -15.48
C ASP A 39 -1.63 12.41 -14.71
N TRP A 40 -2.47 13.05 -13.90
CA TRP A 40 -3.47 12.36 -13.08
C TRP A 40 -4.44 11.50 -13.88
N SER A 41 -4.72 11.87 -15.13
CA SER A 41 -5.52 11.09 -16.08
C SER A 41 -4.87 9.76 -16.46
N GLU A 42 -3.54 9.75 -16.66
CA GLU A 42 -2.77 8.54 -16.95
C GLU A 42 -2.67 7.64 -15.72
N VAL A 43 -2.43 8.24 -14.54
CA VAL A 43 -2.40 7.52 -13.26
C VAL A 43 -3.75 6.84 -12.99
N ALA A 44 -4.85 7.57 -13.21
CA ALA A 44 -6.20 7.05 -13.03
C ALA A 44 -6.52 5.91 -14.01
N ALA A 45 -6.10 6.03 -15.27
CA ALA A 45 -6.26 4.99 -16.27
C ALA A 45 -5.49 3.71 -15.92
N GLU A 46 -4.26 3.84 -15.42
CA GLU A 46 -3.42 2.71 -15.00
C GLU A 46 -3.99 1.98 -13.78
N LEU A 47 -4.57 2.74 -12.85
CA LEU A 47 -5.19 2.21 -11.62
C LEU A 47 -6.64 1.74 -11.84
N GLY A 48 -7.22 2.02 -13.01
CA GLY A 48 -8.61 1.72 -13.31
C GLY A 48 -9.61 2.50 -12.44
N CYS A 49 -9.25 3.72 -12.01
CA CYS A 49 -10.06 4.57 -11.14
C CYS A 49 -10.30 5.97 -11.76
N ASP A 50 -10.97 6.85 -11.01
CA ASP A 50 -11.12 8.27 -11.36
C ASP A 50 -9.89 9.07 -10.93
N GLU A 51 -9.61 10.20 -11.60
CA GLU A 51 -8.50 11.11 -11.25
C GLU A 51 -8.54 11.59 -9.81
N THR A 52 -9.74 11.87 -9.29
CA THR A 52 -9.94 12.33 -7.93
C THR A 52 -9.56 11.23 -6.92
N VAL A 53 -9.85 9.98 -7.27
CA VAL A 53 -9.50 8.81 -6.46
C VAL A 53 -8.00 8.56 -6.51
N ALA A 54 -7.39 8.58 -7.70
CA ALA A 54 -5.94 8.46 -7.88
C ALA A 54 -5.17 9.50 -7.05
N ARG A 55 -5.64 10.75 -7.03
CA ARG A 55 -5.05 11.81 -6.21
C ARG A 55 -5.21 11.55 -4.72
N ALA A 56 -6.42 11.19 -4.27
CA ALA A 56 -6.65 10.87 -2.86
C ALA A 56 -5.80 9.68 -2.37
N MET A 57 -5.59 8.68 -3.24
CA MET A 57 -4.72 7.53 -2.97
C MET A 57 -3.25 7.97 -2.78
N ALA A 58 -2.72 8.79 -3.68
CA ALA A 58 -1.36 9.30 -3.58
C ALA A 58 -1.16 10.22 -2.35
N ASP A 59 -2.13 11.09 -2.05
CA ASP A 59 -2.10 11.97 -0.88
C ASP A 59 -2.09 11.17 0.41
N ARG A 60 -2.88 10.08 0.46
CA ARG A 60 -2.93 9.20 1.62
C ARG A 60 -1.61 8.46 1.83
N TYR A 61 -1.01 7.95 0.77
CA TYR A 61 0.34 7.35 0.84
C TYR A 61 1.36 8.34 1.40
N LEU A 62 1.34 9.59 0.93
CA LEU A 62 2.25 10.63 1.40
C LEU A 62 2.06 10.90 2.90
N ALA A 63 0.82 11.13 3.35
CA ALA A 63 0.51 11.38 4.75
C ALA A 63 0.90 10.20 5.67
N ASP A 64 0.67 8.97 5.22
CA ASP A 64 1.06 7.77 5.95
C ASP A 64 2.59 7.62 6.00
N SER A 65 3.30 7.93 4.90
CA SER A 65 4.76 7.91 4.85
C SER A 65 5.39 8.96 5.75
N GLU A 66 4.85 10.19 5.79
CA GLU A 66 5.31 11.26 6.69
C GLU A 66 5.07 10.88 8.15
N THR A 67 3.91 10.29 8.45
CA THR A 67 3.60 9.81 9.81
C THR A 67 4.55 8.71 10.26
N ARG A 68 4.93 7.79 9.35
CA ARG A 68 5.94 6.75 9.62
C ARG A 68 7.33 7.36 9.79
N ALA A 69 7.74 8.25 8.89
CA ALA A 69 9.03 8.95 8.98
C ALA A 69 9.17 9.76 10.28
N GLN A 70 8.09 10.38 10.76
CA GLN A 70 8.08 11.11 12.03
C GLN A 70 8.15 10.20 13.26
N LYS A 71 7.61 8.98 13.18
CA LYS A 71 7.75 7.96 14.24
C LYS A 71 9.15 7.34 14.25
N ASP A 72 9.76 7.17 13.07
CA ASP A 72 11.09 6.58 12.90
C ASP A 72 12.23 7.57 13.15
N GLN A 73 11.94 8.89 13.15
CA GLN A 73 12.80 9.90 13.75
C GLN A 73 12.82 9.77 15.29
N PHE A 74 13.41 8.69 15.79
CA PHE A 74 14.00 8.72 17.12
C PHE A 74 15.11 9.76 17.13
N SER A 75 15.08 10.65 18.12
CA SER A 75 16.09 11.68 18.32
C SER A 75 17.47 11.01 18.45
N LEU A 76 18.36 11.25 17.49
CA LEU A 76 19.75 10.78 17.52
C LEU A 76 20.57 11.39 18.68
N PHE A 77 19.96 12.25 19.50
CA PHE A 77 20.58 12.96 20.61
C PHE A 77 20.03 12.58 22.00
N ASP A 78 19.17 11.57 22.13
CA ASP A 78 18.74 11.03 23.43
C ASP A 78 19.74 9.99 24.00
N LEU A 79 21.04 10.31 23.99
CA LEU A 79 22.13 9.50 24.57
C LEU A 79 22.77 10.20 25.77
#